data_AF-A0A7X6X260-F1
#
_entry.id   AF-A0A7X6X260-F1
#
_cell.length_a   1.000
_cell.length_b   1.000
_cell.length_c   1.000
_cell.angle_alpha   90.00
_cell.angle_beta   90.00
_cell.angle_gamma   90.00
#
_symmetry.space_group_name_H-M   'P 1'
#
loop_
_entity.id
_entity.type
_entity.pdbx_description
1 polymer ?
#
loop_
_entity_poly.entity_id
_entity_poly.type
_entity_poly.pdbx_seq_one_letter_code
_entity_poly.pdbx_strand_id
1 'polypeptide(L)'
;MIAFVLVQGAYVQYLTGEKAGLPDRIIVACGKKVIDFSQRAALEGVRAGMSLAYSRRICPGAFVFQLEAYQAGALQERLQEFFSRFTPFLEAYRPEEFFLDLGGGSGAVDLAAGILRKLVPSFGYRAVIGLASSKLLARALVLAAGDPQVRKHLRIISLPQGVIFHLEAEEEGECRQWLPLETLWTVEAGVREYLQKLGLKTWGEGARIPPERLRAHIGQDAYLFREYC
;
A
#
# COMPACT_ATOMS: atom_id res chain seq x y z
N MET A 1 10.86 -2.71 -14.12
CA MET A 1 10.52 -1.81 -13.01
C MET A 1 9.07 -2.04 -12.72
N ILE A 2 8.78 -2.52 -11.52
CA ILE A 2 7.43 -2.78 -11.06
C ILE A 2 6.93 -1.56 -10.31
N ALA A 3 5.74 -1.10 -10.65
CA ALA A 3 4.98 -0.14 -9.88
C ALA A 3 3.94 -0.86 -9.02
N PHE A 4 3.97 -0.60 -7.72
CA PHE A 4 2.84 -0.85 -6.84
C PHE A 4 2.07 0.44 -6.65
N VAL A 5 0.79 0.45 -6.99
CA VAL A 5 -0.10 1.62 -6.91
C VAL A 5 -1.13 1.37 -5.83
N LEU A 6 -1.13 2.23 -4.80
CA LEU A 6 -2.14 2.28 -3.76
C LEU A 6 -3.01 3.52 -3.98
N VAL A 7 -4.25 3.29 -4.42
CA VAL A 7 -5.25 4.35 -4.60
C VAL A 7 -5.85 4.73 -3.24
N GLN A 8 -5.89 6.02 -2.94
CA GLN A 8 -6.37 6.56 -1.66
C GLN A 8 -7.71 7.28 -1.83
N GLY A 9 -8.61 7.11 -0.85
CA GLY A 9 -9.91 7.76 -0.86
C GLY A 9 -10.88 7.22 -1.92
N ALA A 10 -10.58 6.07 -2.53
CA ALA A 10 -11.31 5.56 -3.68
C ALA A 10 -12.78 5.27 -3.34
N TYR A 11 -13.05 4.70 -2.16
CA TYR A 11 -14.41 4.38 -1.74
C TYR A 11 -15.17 5.61 -1.30
N VAL A 12 -14.53 6.53 -0.58
CA VAL A 12 -15.15 7.80 -0.20
C VAL A 12 -15.58 8.57 -1.45
N GLN A 13 -14.70 8.67 -2.44
CA GLN A 13 -14.96 9.39 -3.67
C GLN A 13 -16.00 8.67 -4.56
N TYR A 14 -15.94 7.34 -4.62
CA TYR A 14 -16.99 6.52 -5.27
C TYR A 14 -18.37 6.79 -4.66
N LEU A 15 -18.47 6.84 -3.33
CA LEU A 15 -19.73 7.12 -2.62
C LEU A 15 -20.22 8.54 -2.84
N THR A 16 -19.34 9.54 -2.78
CA THR A 16 -19.72 10.94 -3.01
C THR A 16 -20.09 11.22 -4.45
N GLY A 17 -19.55 10.46 -5.41
CA GLY A 17 -19.93 10.52 -6.82
C GLY A 17 -21.30 9.90 -7.10
N GLU A 18 -21.67 8.83 -6.41
CA GLU A 18 -22.98 8.19 -6.54
C GLU A 18 -24.08 8.84 -5.69
N LYS A 19 -23.72 9.47 -4.56
CA LYS A 19 -24.67 10.06 -3.61
C LYS A 19 -24.31 11.52 -3.33
N ALA A 20 -25.12 12.42 -3.88
CA ALA A 20 -25.04 13.84 -3.56
C ALA A 20 -25.42 14.12 -2.09
N GLY A 21 -24.77 15.11 -1.47
CA GLY A 21 -25.14 15.61 -0.14
C GLY A 21 -24.62 14.79 1.04
N LEU A 22 -23.66 13.88 0.83
CA LEU A 22 -22.98 13.22 1.94
C LEU A 22 -22.19 14.23 2.80
N PRO A 23 -22.13 14.04 4.13
CA PRO A 23 -21.36 14.89 5.02
C PRO A 23 -19.86 14.79 4.76
N ASP A 24 -19.09 15.76 5.23
CA ASP A 24 -17.64 15.83 5.05
C ASP A 24 -16.87 14.77 5.88
N ARG A 25 -17.46 14.27 6.97
CA ARG A 25 -16.96 13.17 7.79
C ARG A 25 -17.52 11.83 7.33
N ILE A 26 -16.72 11.08 6.58
CA ILE A 26 -17.10 9.76 6.05
C ILE A 26 -16.09 8.72 6.54
N ILE A 27 -16.60 7.59 7.03
CA ILE A 27 -15.83 6.39 7.33
C ILE A 27 -16.42 5.26 6.50
N VAL A 28 -15.58 4.61 5.70
CA VAL A 28 -15.93 3.40 4.96
C VAL A 28 -15.38 2.21 5.74
N ALA A 29 -16.25 1.25 6.04
CA ALA A 29 -15.91 0.06 6.80
C ALA A 29 -16.26 -1.21 6.02
N CYS A 30 -15.48 -2.25 6.23
CA CYS A 30 -15.84 -3.63 5.87
C CYS A 30 -15.91 -4.44 7.17
N GLY A 31 -17.13 -4.83 7.54
CA GLY A 31 -17.40 -5.44 8.84
C GLY A 31 -17.01 -4.50 9.99
N LYS A 32 -16.04 -4.92 10.80
CA LYS A 32 -15.61 -4.18 12.01
C LYS A 32 -14.35 -3.32 11.81
N LYS A 33 -13.81 -3.22 10.58
CA LYS A 33 -12.57 -2.48 10.30
C LYS A 33 -12.84 -1.32 9.34
N VAL A 34 -12.17 -0.20 9.58
CA VAL A 34 -12.11 0.94 8.66
C VAL A 34 -11.20 0.57 7.49
N ILE A 35 -11.70 0.77 6.27
CA ILE A 35 -10.95 0.50 5.03
C ILE A 35 -10.63 1.77 4.26
N ASP A 36 -11.45 2.83 4.41
CA ASP A 36 -11.22 4.14 3.78
C ASP A 36 -11.96 5.22 4.58
N PHE A 37 -11.58 6.49 4.41
CA PHE A 37 -12.10 7.59 5.22
C PHE A 37 -11.85 8.95 4.55
N SER A 38 -12.72 9.91 4.82
CA SER A 38 -12.58 11.25 4.25
C SER A 38 -11.40 12.01 4.85
N GLN A 39 -10.92 13.04 4.15
CA GLN A 39 -9.87 13.92 4.65
C GLN A 39 -10.24 14.54 6.01
N ARG A 40 -11.52 14.86 6.24
CA ARG A 40 -11.97 15.38 7.53
C ARG A 40 -11.82 14.35 8.65
N ALA A 41 -12.22 13.10 8.40
CA ALA A 41 -12.03 12.01 9.35
C ALA A 41 -10.53 11.72 9.60
N ALA A 42 -9.68 11.87 8.58
CA ALA A 42 -8.23 11.74 8.70
C ALA A 42 -7.64 12.78 9.67
N LEU A 43 -8.06 14.04 9.56
CA LEU A 43 -7.61 15.14 10.43
C LEU A 43 -8.03 14.92 11.88
N GLU A 44 -9.19 14.29 12.11
CA GLU A 44 -9.66 13.95 13.45
C GLU A 44 -8.96 12.70 14.03
N GLY A 45 -8.17 11.98 13.23
CA GLY A 45 -7.32 10.88 13.70
C GLY A 45 -7.73 9.49 13.21
N VAL A 46 -8.77 9.38 12.36
CA VAL A 46 -9.15 8.09 11.76
C VAL A 46 -8.04 7.61 10.82
N ARG A 47 -7.74 6.31 10.87
CA ARG A 47 -6.77 5.64 10.00
C ARG A 47 -7.37 4.33 9.49
N ALA A 48 -6.90 3.88 8.33
CA ALA A 48 -7.26 2.56 7.80
C ALA A 48 -6.77 1.46 8.76
N GLY A 49 -7.49 0.34 8.81
CA GLY A 49 -7.21 -0.78 9.70
C GLY A 49 -7.71 -0.61 11.13
N MET A 50 -8.08 0.61 11.56
CA MET A 50 -8.67 0.84 12.88
C MET A 50 -10.00 0.08 13.05
N SER A 51 -10.31 -0.31 14.28
CA SER A 51 -11.63 -0.85 14.58
C SER A 51 -12.69 0.23 14.39
N LEU A 52 -13.80 -0.11 13.74
CA LEU A 52 -14.91 0.82 13.50
C LEU A 52 -15.46 1.40 14.81
N ALA A 53 -15.51 0.59 15.87
CA ALA A 53 -15.94 1.03 17.19
C ALA A 53 -15.02 2.13 17.76
N TYR A 54 -13.71 1.98 17.61
CA TYR A 54 -12.74 2.99 18.05
C TYR A 54 -12.80 4.25 17.17
N SER A 55 -12.90 4.09 15.85
CA SER A 55 -12.98 5.22 14.92
C SER A 55 -14.24 6.08 15.14
N ARG A 56 -15.37 5.49 15.55
CA ARG A 56 -16.57 6.25 15.97
C ARG A 56 -16.37 7.11 17.21
N ARG A 57 -15.43 6.73 18.09
CA ARG A 57 -15.07 7.53 19.27
C ARG A 57 -14.13 8.67 18.89
N ILE A 58 -13.20 8.42 17.96
CA ILE A 58 -12.28 9.43 17.43
C ILE A 58 -13.02 10.50 16.63
N CYS A 59 -13.96 10.09 15.78
CA CYS A 59 -14.72 10.98 14.89
C CYS A 59 -16.23 10.81 15.17
N PRO A 60 -16.75 11.38 16.27
CA PRO A 60 -18.16 11.28 16.62
C PRO A 60 -19.05 11.90 15.54
N GLY A 61 -20.14 11.22 15.20
CA GLY A 61 -21.09 11.70 14.18
C GLY A 61 -20.62 11.52 12.74
N ALA A 62 -19.50 10.85 12.48
CA ALA A 62 -19.11 10.47 11.13
C ALA A 62 -20.19 9.59 10.47
N PHE A 63 -20.48 9.86 9.21
CA PHE A 63 -21.28 8.97 8.39
C PHE A 63 -20.50 7.69 8.12
N VAL A 64 -21.05 6.55 8.55
CA VAL A 64 -20.42 5.25 8.35
C VAL A 64 -21.10 4.54 7.19
N PHE A 65 -20.31 4.25 6.16
CA PHE A 65 -20.72 3.40 5.06
C PHE A 65 -20.16 1.99 5.22
N GLN A 66 -21.02 0.97 5.19
CA GLN A 66 -20.58 -0.42 5.10
C GLN A 66 -20.41 -0.79 3.64
N LEU A 67 -19.18 -1.12 3.26
CA LEU A 67 -18.84 -1.53 1.91
C LEU A 67 -19.22 -2.99 1.72
N GLU A 68 -20.04 -3.23 0.70
CA GLU A 68 -20.38 -4.57 0.26
C GLU A 68 -19.38 -5.08 -0.78
N ALA A 69 -19.16 -6.39 -0.82
CA ALA A 69 -18.15 -7.02 -1.68
C ALA A 69 -18.34 -6.68 -3.17
N TYR A 70 -19.59 -6.60 -3.65
CA TYR A 70 -19.88 -6.28 -5.05
C TYR A 70 -19.46 -4.85 -5.44
N GLN A 71 -19.55 -3.90 -4.51
CA GLN A 71 -19.14 -2.50 -4.75
C GLN A 71 -17.62 -2.38 -4.84
N ALA A 72 -16.91 -3.20 -4.04
CA ALA A 72 -15.46 -3.30 -4.12
C ALA A 72 -15.00 -3.82 -5.49
N GLY A 73 -15.68 -4.85 -6.01
CA GLY A 73 -15.41 -5.41 -7.34
C GLY A 73 -15.61 -4.39 -8.46
N ALA A 74 -16.75 -3.68 -8.47
CA ALA A 74 -17.04 -2.69 -9.50
C ALA A 74 -16.03 -1.52 -9.53
N LEU A 75 -15.56 -1.07 -8.36
CA LEU A 75 -14.50 -0.07 -8.28
C LEU A 75 -13.17 -0.61 -8.84
N GLN A 76 -12.82 -1.84 -8.48
CA GLN A 76 -11.59 -2.48 -8.94
C GLN A 76 -11.59 -2.62 -10.47
N GLU A 77 -12.70 -3.06 -11.07
CA GLU A 77 -12.84 -3.19 -12.53
C GLU A 77 -12.61 -1.85 -13.25
N ARG A 78 -13.21 -0.76 -12.76
CA ARG A 78 -13.01 0.60 -13.31
C ARG A 78 -11.54 1.04 -13.22
N LEU A 79 -10.89 0.75 -12.10
CA LEU A 79 -9.47 1.07 -11.93
C LEU A 79 -8.58 0.20 -12.83
N GLN A 80 -8.90 -1.09 -13.00
CA GLN A 80 -8.18 -1.96 -13.92
C GLN A 80 -8.28 -1.47 -15.36
N GLU A 81 -9.48 -1.09 -15.81
CA GLU A 81 -9.69 -0.54 -17.15
C GLU A 81 -8.93 0.78 -17.37
N PHE A 82 -8.76 1.57 -16.32
CA PHE A 82 -7.92 2.76 -16.38
C PHE A 82 -6.43 2.41 -16.48
N PHE A 83 -5.93 1.51 -15.63
CA PHE A 83 -4.52 1.14 -15.58
C PHE A 83 -4.07 0.36 -16.83
N SER A 84 -4.95 -0.41 -17.47
CA SER A 84 -4.66 -1.15 -18.70
C SER A 84 -4.28 -0.24 -19.88
N ARG A 85 -4.65 1.05 -19.81
CA ARG A 85 -4.28 2.08 -20.81
C ARG A 85 -2.81 2.49 -20.72
N PHE A 86 -2.10 2.12 -19.66
CA PHE A 86 -0.68 2.43 -19.45
C PHE A 86 0.21 1.22 -19.69
N THR A 87 -0.27 0.01 -19.38
CA THR A 87 0.46 -1.23 -19.59
C THR A 87 -0.52 -2.41 -19.64
N PRO A 88 -0.28 -3.41 -20.51
CA PRO A 88 -1.05 -4.66 -20.49
C PRO A 88 -0.63 -5.58 -19.32
N PHE A 89 0.52 -5.32 -18.70
CA PHE A 89 1.05 -6.13 -17.60
C PHE A 89 0.57 -5.58 -16.25
N LEU A 90 -0.70 -5.82 -15.98
CA LEU A 90 -1.41 -5.38 -14.77
C LEU A 90 -1.84 -6.58 -13.94
N GLU A 91 -1.66 -6.49 -12.63
CA GLU A 91 -2.23 -7.42 -11.65
C GLU A 91 -2.96 -6.63 -10.56
N ALA A 92 -4.24 -6.94 -10.35
CA ALA A 92 -5.00 -6.38 -9.24
C ALA A 92 -4.86 -7.30 -8.02
N TYR A 93 -4.41 -6.75 -6.89
CA TYR A 93 -4.15 -7.52 -5.68
C TYR A 93 -5.27 -7.31 -4.64
N ARG A 94 -5.65 -6.06 -4.42
CA ARG A 94 -6.84 -5.65 -3.65
C ARG A 94 -7.60 -4.59 -4.45
N PRO A 95 -8.84 -4.25 -4.09
CA PRO A 95 -9.64 -3.30 -4.88
C PRO A 95 -8.94 -1.96 -5.19
N GLU A 96 -8.11 -1.49 -4.27
CA GLU A 96 -7.34 -0.26 -4.34
C GLU A 96 -5.84 -0.46 -4.59
N GLU A 97 -5.37 -1.72 -4.72
CA GLU A 97 -3.96 -2.08 -4.85
C GLU A 97 -3.65 -2.82 -6.15
N PHE A 98 -2.73 -2.26 -6.92
CA PHE A 98 -2.38 -2.76 -8.25
C PHE A 98 -0.87 -2.89 -8.42
N PHE A 99 -0.44 -3.93 -9.12
CA PHE A 99 0.91 -4.05 -9.64
C PHE A 99 0.90 -3.83 -11.15
N LEU A 100 1.83 -3.00 -11.62
CA LEU A 100 1.99 -2.68 -13.03
C LEU A 100 3.46 -2.90 -13.41
N ASP A 101 3.74 -3.58 -14.51
CA ASP A 101 5.07 -3.52 -15.11
C ASP A 101 5.16 -2.30 -16.03
N LEU A 102 6.04 -1.37 -15.68
CA LEU A 102 6.25 -0.11 -16.41
C LEU A 102 7.54 -0.12 -17.25
N GLY A 103 8.19 -1.28 -17.43
CA GLY A 103 9.48 -1.35 -18.14
C GLY A 103 10.63 -0.83 -17.28
N GLY A 104 11.69 -0.25 -17.85
CA GLY A 104 12.89 0.18 -17.09
C GLY A 104 13.28 1.64 -17.32
N GLY A 105 14.18 2.15 -16.48
CA GLY A 105 14.79 3.49 -16.65
C GLY A 105 13.84 4.65 -16.37
N SER A 106 14.19 5.84 -16.88
CA SER A 106 13.44 7.09 -16.68
C SER A 106 11.99 7.00 -17.16
N GLY A 107 11.73 6.17 -18.19
CA GLY A 107 10.38 5.96 -18.72
C GLY A 107 9.38 5.44 -17.69
N ALA A 108 9.82 4.60 -16.74
CA ALA A 108 8.94 4.09 -15.69
C ALA A 108 8.47 5.20 -14.73
N VAL A 109 9.36 6.13 -14.39
CA VAL A 109 9.06 7.28 -13.53
C VAL A 109 8.09 8.23 -14.23
N ASP A 110 8.32 8.51 -15.51
CA ASP A 110 7.44 9.38 -16.31
C ASP A 110 6.04 8.78 -16.50
N LEU A 111 5.96 7.46 -16.73
CA LEU A 111 4.69 6.73 -16.79
C LEU A 111 3.95 6.77 -15.45
N ALA A 112 4.63 6.53 -14.34
CA ALA A 112 4.03 6.65 -12.99
C ALA A 112 3.52 8.08 -12.72
N ALA A 113 4.27 9.11 -13.10
CA ALA A 113 3.83 10.50 -13.02
C ALA A 113 2.64 10.78 -13.95
N GLY A 114 2.60 10.13 -15.12
CA GLY A 114 1.46 10.17 -16.06
C GLY A 114 0.19 9.55 -15.47
N ILE A 115 0.32 8.41 -14.78
CA ILE A 115 -0.76 7.75 -14.04
C ILE A 115 -1.35 8.72 -13.01
N LEU A 116 -0.52 9.29 -12.14
CA LEU A 116 -0.98 10.23 -11.11
C LEU A 116 -1.69 11.45 -11.71
N ARG A 117 -1.12 12.05 -12.77
CA ARG A 117 -1.72 13.21 -13.46
C ARG A 117 -3.09 12.92 -14.06
N LYS A 118 -3.35 11.69 -14.51
CA LYS A 118 -4.63 11.29 -15.11
C LYS A 118 -5.64 10.76 -14.08
N LEU A 119 -5.18 10.25 -12.94
CA LEU A 119 -6.04 9.63 -11.94
C LEU A 119 -7.03 10.62 -11.29
N VAL A 120 -6.55 11.81 -10.90
CA VAL A 120 -7.42 12.85 -10.30
C VAL A 120 -8.46 13.37 -11.29
N PRO A 121 -8.14 13.74 -12.55
CA PRO A 121 -9.17 14.13 -13.52
C PRO A 121 -10.17 13.02 -13.85
N SER A 122 -9.75 11.75 -13.86
CA SER A 122 -10.63 10.64 -14.21
C SER A 122 -11.57 10.24 -13.08
N PHE A 123 -11.12 10.30 -11.82
CA PHE A 123 -11.87 9.73 -10.70
C PHE A 123 -11.90 10.61 -9.43
N GLY A 124 -11.12 11.69 -9.38
CA GLY A 124 -10.89 12.46 -8.16
C GLY A 124 -9.96 11.78 -7.15
N TYR A 125 -9.38 10.63 -7.51
CA TYR A 125 -8.55 9.83 -6.61
C TYR A 125 -7.11 10.30 -6.60
N ARG A 126 -6.47 10.21 -5.42
CA ARG A 126 -5.03 10.32 -5.26
C ARG A 126 -4.42 8.93 -5.15
N ALA A 127 -3.12 8.80 -5.42
CA ALA A 127 -2.43 7.55 -5.20
C ALA A 127 -1.00 7.74 -4.70
N VAL A 128 -0.49 6.67 -4.09
CA VAL A 128 0.92 6.51 -3.75
C VAL A 128 1.46 5.38 -4.61
N ILE A 129 2.62 5.60 -5.24
CA ILE A 129 3.26 4.63 -6.12
C ILE A 129 4.63 4.26 -5.55
N GLY A 130 4.91 2.97 -5.41
CA GLY A 130 6.25 2.45 -5.15
C GLY A 130 6.84 1.86 -6.42
N LEU A 131 8.02 2.28 -6.82
CA LEU A 131 8.77 1.76 -7.97
C LEU A 131 10.00 1.01 -7.47
N ALA A 132 10.13 -0.27 -7.82
CA ALA A 132 11.29 -1.11 -7.49
C ALA A 132 11.48 -2.26 -8.51
N SER A 133 12.56 -3.03 -8.37
CA SER A 133 12.84 -4.19 -9.23
C SER A 133 11.81 -5.31 -9.16
N SER A 134 11.07 -5.42 -8.04
CA SER A 134 10.13 -6.51 -7.79
C SER A 134 8.84 -6.03 -7.15
N LYS A 135 7.77 -6.82 -7.31
CA LYS A 135 6.47 -6.60 -6.62
C LYS A 135 6.65 -6.53 -5.10
N LEU A 136 7.51 -7.40 -4.57
CA LEU A 136 7.78 -7.46 -3.13
C LEU A 136 8.29 -6.12 -2.61
N LEU A 137 9.37 -5.60 -3.20
CA LEU A 137 9.94 -4.32 -2.82
C LEU A 137 9.00 -3.15 -3.12
N ALA A 138 8.41 -3.09 -4.32
CA ALA A 138 7.55 -1.98 -4.73
C ALA A 138 6.41 -1.73 -3.73
N ARG A 139 5.79 -2.81 -3.23
CA ARG A 139 4.76 -2.72 -2.20
C ARG A 139 5.34 -2.39 -0.82
N ALA A 140 6.44 -3.02 -0.43
CA ALA A 140 7.09 -2.75 0.85
C ALA A 140 7.47 -1.28 1.01
N LEU A 141 7.93 -0.63 -0.06
CA LEU A 141 8.26 0.79 -0.08
C LEU A 141 7.09 1.70 0.28
N VAL A 142 5.91 1.46 -0.32
CA VAL A 142 4.71 2.25 -0.02
C VAL A 142 4.29 2.07 1.43
N LEU A 143 4.39 0.85 1.96
CA LEU A 143 4.04 0.55 3.35
C LEU A 143 5.04 1.11 4.36
N ALA A 144 6.33 1.19 3.99
CA ALA A 144 7.41 1.66 4.85
C ALA A 144 7.81 3.13 4.61
N ALA A 145 7.12 3.87 3.75
CA ALA A 145 7.52 5.22 3.34
C ALA A 145 7.58 6.26 4.48
N GLY A 146 6.94 5.96 5.62
CA GLY A 146 7.01 6.76 6.84
C GLY A 146 8.25 6.49 7.70
N ASP A 147 8.97 5.40 7.47
CA ASP A 147 10.18 5.05 8.20
C ASP A 147 11.37 5.90 7.70
N PRO A 148 12.02 6.71 8.55
CA PRO A 148 13.15 7.54 8.14
C PRO A 148 14.34 6.75 7.55
N GLN A 149 14.58 5.53 8.03
CA GLN A 149 15.68 4.68 7.55
C GLN A 149 15.39 4.13 6.17
N VAL A 150 14.14 3.85 5.83
CA VAL A 150 13.76 3.47 4.47
C VAL A 150 13.78 4.70 3.56
N ARG A 151 13.19 5.81 4.03
CA ARG A 151 13.01 7.05 3.24
C ARG A 151 14.33 7.63 2.72
N LYS A 152 15.45 7.47 3.42
CA LYS A 152 16.77 7.96 3.00
C LYS A 152 17.30 7.32 1.70
N HIS A 153 16.81 6.12 1.37
CA HIS A 153 17.18 5.36 0.17
C HIS A 153 16.25 5.64 -1.02
N LEU A 154 15.21 6.47 -0.84
CA LEU A 154 14.18 6.68 -1.85
C LEU A 154 14.38 8.01 -2.54
N ARG A 155 14.28 7.98 -3.87
CA ARG A 155 13.97 9.18 -4.64
C ARG A 155 12.46 9.43 -4.55
N ILE A 156 12.10 10.59 -4.01
CA ILE A 156 10.69 10.93 -3.72
C ILE A 156 10.24 12.02 -4.67
N ILE A 157 9.18 11.74 -5.43
CA ILE A 157 8.57 12.68 -6.36
C ILE A 157 7.18 13.00 -5.86
N SER A 158 6.99 14.24 -5.39
CA SER A 158 5.72 14.73 -4.88
C SER A 158 4.99 15.50 -5.98
N LEU A 159 3.80 15.05 -6.33
CA LEU A 159 2.89 15.71 -7.26
C LEU A 159 1.61 16.13 -6.51
N PRO A 160 0.86 17.13 -7.00
CA PRO A 160 -0.44 17.48 -6.41
C PRO A 160 -1.42 16.31 -6.30
N GLN A 161 -1.30 15.34 -7.22
CA GLN A 161 -2.17 14.16 -7.32
C GLN A 161 -1.70 12.96 -6.47
N GLY A 162 -0.46 12.96 -5.96
CA GLY A 162 0.10 11.79 -5.31
C GLY A 162 1.61 11.83 -5.12
N VAL A 163 2.17 10.73 -4.64
CA VAL A 163 3.61 10.60 -4.37
C VAL A 163 4.15 9.36 -5.03
N ILE A 164 5.35 9.45 -5.59
CA ILE A 164 6.12 8.32 -6.11
C ILE A 164 7.35 8.12 -5.23
N PHE A 165 7.49 6.91 -4.71
CA PHE A 165 8.66 6.40 -4.01
C PHE A 165 9.43 5.51 -4.98
N HIS A 166 10.59 5.98 -5.45
CA HIS A 166 11.43 5.23 -6.38
C HIS A 166 12.67 4.74 -5.64
N LEU A 167 12.87 3.42 -5.65
CA LEU A 167 14.09 2.77 -5.20
C LEU A 167 14.90 2.35 -6.42
N GLU A 168 16.06 2.97 -6.58
CA GLU A 168 17.00 2.64 -7.65
C GLU A 168 17.74 1.33 -7.33
N ALA A 169 18.17 0.61 -8.37
CA ALA A 169 18.67 -0.75 -8.23
C ALA A 169 19.89 -0.84 -7.29
N GLU A 170 20.71 0.20 -7.30
CA GLU A 170 21.93 0.35 -6.51
C GLU A 170 21.64 0.50 -5.01
N GLU A 171 20.48 1.07 -4.66
CA GLU A 171 20.06 1.29 -3.27
C GLU A 171 19.30 0.10 -2.68
N GLU A 172 18.89 -0.89 -3.51
CA GLU A 172 18.02 -1.98 -3.04
C GLU A 172 18.64 -2.82 -1.93
N GLY A 173 19.94 -3.12 -2.05
CA GLY A 173 20.65 -3.94 -1.07
C GLY A 173 20.67 -3.29 0.33
N GLU A 174 20.96 -2.00 0.39
CA GLU A 174 20.98 -1.26 1.65
C GLU A 174 19.57 -1.02 2.19
N CYS A 175 18.62 -0.63 1.33
CA CYS A 175 17.24 -0.36 1.72
C CYS A 175 16.58 -1.60 2.36
N ARG A 176 16.84 -2.80 1.83
CA ARG A 176 16.34 -4.07 2.41
C ARG A 176 16.75 -4.25 3.87
N GLN A 177 17.90 -3.73 4.30
CA GLN A 177 18.32 -3.89 5.70
C GLN A 177 17.39 -3.19 6.69
N TRP A 178 16.67 -2.17 6.23
CA TRP A 178 15.84 -1.28 7.04
C TRP A 178 14.35 -1.49 6.85
N LEU A 179 13.92 -2.30 5.86
CA LEU A 179 12.50 -2.58 5.65
C LEU A 179 11.90 -3.25 6.90
N PRO A 180 10.82 -2.69 7.48
CA PRO A 180 10.17 -3.29 8.64
C PRO A 180 9.61 -4.67 8.33
N LEU A 181 9.69 -5.59 9.30
CA LEU A 181 9.31 -7.00 9.12
C LEU A 181 7.85 -7.14 8.70
N GLU A 182 6.96 -6.27 9.19
CA GLU A 182 5.54 -6.22 8.82
C GLU A 182 5.30 -6.02 7.32
N THR A 183 6.27 -5.46 6.59
CA THR A 183 6.18 -5.24 5.15
C THR A 183 6.59 -6.46 4.33
N LEU A 184 7.16 -7.51 4.94
CA LEU A 184 7.52 -8.76 4.27
C LEU A 184 6.26 -9.59 3.98
N TRP A 185 5.50 -9.17 2.99
CA TRP A 185 4.15 -9.65 2.73
C TRP A 185 4.06 -11.08 2.17
N THR A 186 5.20 -11.68 1.82
CA THR A 186 5.34 -13.09 1.45
C THR A 186 5.31 -14.03 2.67
N VAL A 187 5.61 -13.53 3.86
CA VAL A 187 5.50 -14.28 5.12
C VAL A 187 4.09 -14.11 5.69
N GLU A 188 3.52 -15.14 6.31
CA GLU A 188 2.18 -15.04 6.90
C GLU A 188 2.15 -13.98 8.03
N ALA A 189 1.02 -13.29 8.19
CA ALA A 189 0.86 -12.28 9.24
C ALA A 189 1.12 -12.82 10.66
N GLY A 190 0.60 -14.01 10.98
CA GLY A 190 0.83 -14.65 12.28
C GLY A 190 2.31 -14.96 12.55
N VAL A 191 3.03 -15.37 11.51
CA VAL A 191 4.48 -15.61 11.57
C VAL A 191 5.25 -14.31 11.80
N ARG A 192 4.91 -13.24 11.07
CA ARG A 192 5.52 -11.92 11.29
C ARG A 192 5.28 -11.41 12.71
N GLU A 193 4.04 -11.49 13.20
CA GLU A 193 3.68 -11.07 14.56
C GLU A 193 4.43 -11.88 15.62
N TYR A 194 4.60 -13.19 15.40
CA TYR A 194 5.40 -14.04 16.28
C TYR A 194 6.87 -13.61 16.30
N LEU A 195 7.49 -13.41 15.14
CA LEU A 195 8.88 -12.95 15.05
C LEU A 195 9.09 -11.55 15.64
N GLN A 196 8.14 -10.63 15.47
CA GLN A 196 8.15 -9.32 16.11
C GLN A 196 8.12 -9.44 17.65
N LYS A 197 7.34 -10.37 18.20
CA LYS A 197 7.34 -10.65 19.65
C LYS A 197 8.67 -11.22 20.14
N LEU A 198 9.43 -11.90 19.28
CA LEU A 198 10.80 -12.34 19.55
C LEU A 198 11.84 -11.22 19.40
N GLY A 199 11.41 -10.00 19.04
CA GLY A 199 12.26 -8.83 18.93
C GLY A 199 12.78 -8.56 17.51
N LEU A 200 12.35 -9.33 16.50
CA LEU A 200 12.75 -9.12 15.12
C LEU A 200 11.97 -7.95 14.50
N LYS A 201 12.68 -6.91 14.04
CA LYS A 201 12.08 -5.66 13.56
C LYS A 201 12.25 -5.46 12.07
N THR A 202 13.37 -5.86 11.48
CA THR A 202 13.65 -5.59 10.05
C THR A 202 13.96 -6.85 9.26
N TRP A 203 13.85 -6.74 7.93
CA TRP A 203 14.24 -7.79 7.00
C TRP A 203 15.72 -8.13 7.15
N GLY A 204 16.59 -7.11 7.25
CA GLY A 204 18.03 -7.29 7.44
C GLY A 204 18.41 -7.99 8.74
N GLU A 205 17.68 -7.75 9.84
CA GLU A 205 17.86 -8.54 11.06
C GLU A 205 17.50 -10.01 10.80
N GLY A 206 16.44 -10.28 10.04
CA GLY A 206 16.01 -11.64 9.70
C GLY A 206 17.01 -12.37 8.83
N ALA A 207 17.55 -11.68 7.81
CA ALA A 207 18.57 -12.18 6.90
C ALA A 207 19.86 -12.61 7.61
N ARG A 208 20.18 -12.01 8.77
CA ARG A 208 21.38 -12.36 9.57
C ARG A 208 21.16 -13.55 10.49
N ILE A 209 19.94 -14.03 10.68
CA ILE A 209 19.67 -15.20 11.51
C ILE A 209 20.08 -16.46 10.73
N PRO A 210 20.90 -17.37 11.31
CA PRO A 210 21.22 -18.64 10.68
C PRO A 210 19.97 -19.40 10.23
N PRO A 211 19.92 -19.94 8.99
CA PRO A 211 18.73 -20.58 8.46
C PRO A 211 18.19 -21.73 9.33
N GLU A 212 19.05 -22.47 10.03
CA GLU A 212 18.58 -23.55 10.92
C GLU A 212 17.80 -23.00 12.12
N ARG A 213 18.19 -21.83 12.63
CA ARG A 213 17.50 -21.15 13.74
C ARG A 213 16.15 -20.61 13.31
N LEU A 214 16.07 -19.96 12.14
CA LEU A 214 14.78 -19.52 11.60
C LEU A 214 13.86 -20.72 11.37
N ARG A 215 14.38 -21.81 10.79
CA ARG A 215 13.59 -23.02 10.53
C ARG A 215 13.01 -23.64 11.81
N ALA A 216 13.73 -23.58 12.93
CA ALA A 216 13.22 -24.05 14.22
C ALA A 216 12.00 -23.25 14.72
N HIS A 217 11.86 -22.00 14.30
CA HIS A 217 10.76 -21.11 14.69
C HIS A 217 9.60 -21.08 13.69
N ILE A 218 9.89 -21.07 12.39
CA ILE A 218 8.90 -20.79 11.33
C ILE A 218 8.85 -21.88 10.24
N GLY A 219 9.56 -23.00 10.46
CA GLY A 219 9.54 -24.13 9.55
C GLY A 219 10.09 -23.79 8.16
N GLN A 220 9.35 -24.19 7.12
CA GLN A 220 9.80 -24.02 5.73
C GLN A 220 9.93 -22.54 5.35
N ASP A 221 9.10 -21.65 5.89
CA ASP A 221 9.09 -20.21 5.61
C ASP A 221 10.44 -19.51 5.86
N ALA A 222 11.35 -20.14 6.61
CA ALA A 222 12.73 -19.67 6.76
C ALA A 222 13.44 -19.42 5.42
N TYR A 223 13.07 -20.13 4.35
CA TYR A 223 13.66 -19.90 3.01
C TYR A 223 13.34 -18.51 2.46
N LEU A 224 12.20 -17.91 2.84
CA LEU A 224 11.75 -16.60 2.35
C LEU A 224 12.71 -15.49 2.77
N PHE A 225 13.31 -15.59 3.95
CA PHE A 225 14.29 -14.61 4.43
C PHE A 225 15.58 -14.68 3.61
N ARG A 226 16.02 -15.88 3.22
CA ARG A 226 17.21 -16.02 2.36
C ARG A 226 16.96 -15.51 0.94
N GLU A 227 15.75 -15.74 0.42
CA GLU A 227 15.40 -15.38 -0.95
C GLU A 227 15.15 -13.87 -1.10
N TYR A 228 14.58 -13.24 -0.06
CA TYR A 228 14.01 -11.90 -0.20
C TYR A 228 14.64 -10.82 0.70
N CYS A 229 15.34 -11.17 1.78
CA CYS A 229 15.90 -10.23 2.75
C CYS A 229 17.42 -10.14 2.65
#